data_AF-A0A9W9EVE8-F1
#
_entry.id   AF-A0A9W9EVE8-F1
#
_cell.length_a   1.000
_cell.length_b   1.000
_cell.length_c   1.000
_cell.angle_alpha   90.00
_cell.angle_beta   90.00
_cell.angle_gamma   90.00
#
_symmetry.space_group_name_H-M   'P 1'
#
loop_
_entity.id
_entity.type
_entity.pdbx_description
1 polymer ?
#
loop_
_entity_poly.entity_id
_entity_poly.type
_entity_poly.pdbx_seq_one_letter_code
_entity_poly.pdbx_strand_id
1 'polypeptide(L)'
;MAPGLSWSDILGMLSALIILAIPISVAQVLDHRDKQKSLRLARAIKEEETRFLAQGDIFSFQFKRLERYESSRYWSNDGLVAFLRTEDQLRELCQQDICLRNEKSIAYDKFSRKSTHFKKKAWTLRREWNRLKRKTIERVDNLKDGFETWRANPRWYMHRTLVDDCIQRGGCCARECGCCTSLDRETSLVGKYGVGHCTSSCGCCFESRGFKIGTKTRTKMEIEFGFSEIAKARLKEFAGIHDRIYLASIWGIGEEGTENPSDLIVYPEGEGESEASFTSEETDLDVYLSSRAQKDYLTWVDSESDSTV
;
A
#
# COMPACT_ATOMS: atom_id res chain seq x y z
N MET A 1 28.43 -10.71 -77.88
CA MET A 1 26.98 -10.97 -77.95
C MET A 1 26.61 -11.80 -76.74
N ALA A 2 25.99 -11.19 -75.73
CA ALA A 2 25.59 -11.88 -74.51
C ALA A 2 24.26 -12.62 -74.74
N PRO A 3 24.09 -13.85 -74.22
CA PRO A 3 22.85 -14.60 -74.37
C PRO A 3 21.71 -13.91 -73.61
N GLY A 4 20.60 -13.67 -74.30
CA GLY A 4 19.43 -12.99 -73.78
C GLY A 4 18.69 -13.85 -72.76
N LEU A 5 18.44 -13.27 -71.58
CA LEU A 5 17.53 -13.81 -70.58
C LEU A 5 16.13 -13.94 -71.17
N SER A 6 15.51 -15.09 -70.96
CA SER A 6 14.15 -15.36 -71.41
C SER A 6 13.15 -14.55 -70.58
N TRP A 7 12.03 -14.14 -71.18
CA TRP A 7 10.91 -13.53 -70.46
C TRP A 7 10.39 -14.43 -69.32
N SER A 8 10.55 -15.76 -69.44
CA SER A 8 10.25 -16.70 -68.34
C SER A 8 11.16 -16.52 -67.13
N ASP A 9 12.43 -16.15 -67.35
CA ASP A 9 13.41 -15.96 -66.28
C ASP A 9 13.13 -14.65 -65.53
N ILE A 10 12.73 -13.61 -66.26
CA ILE A 10 12.31 -12.32 -65.69
C ILE A 10 11.00 -12.48 -64.88
N LEU A 11 10.02 -13.23 -65.40
CA LEU A 11 8.77 -13.53 -64.69
C LEU A 11 8.99 -14.44 -63.46
N GLY A 12 9.91 -15.40 -63.55
CA GLY A 12 10.33 -16.23 -62.41
C GLY A 12 11.01 -15.42 -61.30
N MET A 13 11.87 -14.46 -61.66
CA MET A 13 12.52 -13.57 -60.69
C MET A 13 11.54 -12.57 -60.07
N LEU A 14 10.57 -12.05 -60.83
CA LEU A 14 9.52 -11.16 -60.30
C LEU A 14 8.55 -11.89 -59.38
N SER A 15 8.19 -13.15 -59.68
CA SER A 15 7.35 -13.97 -58.80
C SER A 15 8.08 -14.40 -57.52
N ALA A 16 9.39 -14.65 -57.58
CA ALA A 16 10.22 -14.87 -56.39
C ALA A 16 10.37 -13.59 -55.52
N LEU A 17 10.43 -12.40 -56.13
CA LEU A 17 10.47 -11.11 -55.40
C LEU A 17 9.13 -10.76 -54.74
N ILE A 18 8.00 -11.15 -55.32
CA ILE A 18 6.67 -10.91 -54.73
C ILE A 18 6.39 -11.86 -53.55
N ILE A 19 6.97 -13.08 -53.54
CA ILE A 19 6.81 -14.04 -52.43
C ILE A 19 7.69 -13.67 -51.21
N LEU A 20 8.76 -12.89 -51.39
CA LEU A 20 9.59 -12.37 -50.28
C LEU A 20 9.00 -11.12 -49.62
N ALA A 21 8.00 -10.48 -50.23
CA ALA A 21 7.20 -9.43 -49.60
C ALA A 21 6.03 -10.07 -48.83
N ILE A 22 6.36 -10.81 -47.77
CA ILE A 22 5.37 -11.32 -46.82
C ILE A 22 4.56 -10.10 -46.33
N PRO A 23 3.22 -10.07 -46.52
CA PRO A 23 2.42 -9.02 -45.91
C PRO A 23 2.58 -9.18 -44.41
N ILE A 24 3.26 -8.23 -43.77
CA ILE A 24 3.21 -8.10 -42.31
C ILE A 24 1.73 -8.14 -41.98
N SER A 25 1.29 -9.22 -41.34
CA SER A 25 -0.13 -9.45 -41.12
C SER A 25 -0.67 -8.22 -40.40
N VAL A 26 -1.87 -7.77 -40.77
CA VAL A 26 -2.52 -6.60 -40.13
C VAL A 26 -2.50 -6.74 -38.60
N ALA A 27 -2.56 -7.98 -38.08
CA ALA A 27 -2.37 -8.31 -36.67
C ALA A 27 -1.00 -7.90 -36.09
N GLN A 28 0.11 -8.14 -36.78
CA GLN A 28 1.45 -7.72 -36.34
C GLN A 28 1.62 -6.20 -36.36
N VAL A 29 1.04 -5.50 -37.34
CA VAL A 29 1.06 -4.03 -37.38
C VAL A 29 0.22 -3.42 -36.26
N LEU A 30 -0.96 -3.99 -35.98
CA LEU A 30 -1.83 -3.57 -34.89
C LEU A 30 -1.18 -3.82 -33.52
N ASP A 31 -0.58 -5.00 -33.31
CA ASP A 31 0.16 -5.35 -32.08
C ASP A 31 1.33 -4.39 -31.84
N HIS A 32 2.13 -4.12 -32.88
CA HIS A 32 3.23 -3.15 -32.78
C HIS A 32 2.75 -1.73 -32.46
N ARG A 33 1.65 -1.28 -33.09
CA ARG A 33 1.05 0.04 -32.83
C ARG A 33 0.54 0.15 -31.40
N ASP A 34 -0.09 -0.90 -30.88
CA ASP A 34 -0.61 -0.90 -29.52
C ASP A 34 0.52 -0.99 -28.49
N LYS A 35 1.59 -1.73 -28.78
CA LYS A 35 2.84 -1.71 -27.99
C LYS A 35 3.51 -0.33 -27.99
N GLN A 36 3.56 0.37 -29.13
CA GLN A 36 4.09 1.75 -29.16
C GLN A 36 3.23 2.73 -28.36
N LYS A 37 1.90 2.61 -28.42
CA LYS A 37 0.99 3.43 -27.61
C LYS A 37 1.19 3.18 -26.12
N SER A 38 1.31 1.91 -25.69
CA SER A 38 1.53 1.57 -24.29
C SER A 38 2.87 2.09 -23.78
N LEU A 39 3.94 2.01 -24.57
CA LEU A 39 5.24 2.58 -24.24
C LEU A 39 5.20 4.11 -24.11
N ARG A 40 4.52 4.81 -25.03
CA ARG A 40 4.35 6.27 -24.95
C ARG A 40 3.56 6.68 -23.71
N LEU A 41 2.49 5.95 -23.39
CA LEU A 41 1.71 6.19 -22.18
C LEU A 41 2.55 5.95 -20.92
N ALA A 42 3.31 4.86 -20.86
CA ALA A 42 4.20 4.55 -19.74
C ALA A 42 5.27 5.63 -19.54
N ARG A 43 5.84 6.16 -20.64
CA ARG A 43 6.79 7.27 -20.60
C ARG A 43 6.15 8.56 -20.06
N ALA A 44 5.00 8.95 -20.59
CA ALA A 44 4.28 10.14 -20.13
C ALA A 44 3.90 10.04 -18.64
N ILE A 45 3.49 8.84 -18.20
CA ILE A 45 3.23 8.53 -16.80
C ILE A 45 4.49 8.76 -15.94
N LYS A 46 5.64 8.21 -16.36
CA LYS A 46 6.90 8.33 -15.63
C LYS A 46 7.40 9.77 -15.57
N GLU A 47 7.26 10.52 -16.65
CA GLU A 47 7.59 11.95 -16.70
C GLU A 47 6.71 12.76 -15.75
N GLU A 48 5.40 12.49 -15.73
CA GLU A 48 4.45 13.13 -14.82
C GLU A 48 4.79 12.83 -13.36
N GLU A 49 5.07 11.57 -13.03
CA GLU A 49 5.48 11.11 -11.70
C GLU A 49 6.79 11.77 -11.23
N THR A 50 7.79 11.84 -12.12
CA THR A 50 9.07 12.49 -11.85
C THR A 50 8.88 13.99 -11.55
N ARG A 51 7.97 14.64 -12.27
CA ARG A 51 7.64 16.05 -12.04
C ARG A 51 7.01 16.30 -10.66
N PHE A 52 6.07 15.46 -10.23
CA PHE A 52 5.47 15.61 -8.89
C PHE A 52 6.50 15.38 -7.78
N LEU A 53 7.34 14.35 -7.92
CA LEU A 53 8.43 14.10 -6.97
C LEU A 53 9.42 15.27 -6.90
N ALA A 54 9.82 15.84 -8.04
CA ALA A 54 10.72 17.00 -8.09
C ALA A 54 10.13 18.26 -7.44
N GLN A 55 8.80 18.36 -7.39
CA GLN A 55 8.08 19.46 -6.75
C GLN A 55 7.77 19.19 -5.26
N GLY A 56 8.06 17.99 -4.76
CA GLY A 56 7.63 17.55 -3.42
C GLY A 56 6.10 17.38 -3.30
N ASP A 57 5.37 17.35 -4.42
CA ASP A 57 3.91 17.22 -4.44
C ASP A 57 3.50 15.74 -4.33
N ILE A 58 3.73 15.19 -3.14
CA ILE A 58 3.40 13.80 -2.82
C ILE A 58 1.88 13.56 -2.90
N PHE A 59 1.06 14.58 -2.63
CA PHE A 59 -0.39 14.49 -2.75
C PHE A 59 -0.80 14.16 -4.20
N SER A 60 -0.44 15.02 -5.16
CA SER A 60 -0.82 14.82 -6.56
C SER A 60 -0.25 13.52 -7.12
N PHE A 61 0.96 13.16 -6.67
CA PHE A 61 1.60 11.90 -7.01
C PHE A 61 0.77 10.69 -6.58
N GLN A 62 0.36 10.62 -5.31
CA GLN A 62 -0.45 9.52 -4.77
C GLN A 62 -1.86 9.52 -5.36
N PHE A 63 -2.46 10.70 -5.52
CA PHE A 63 -3.80 10.85 -6.08
C PHE A 63 -3.87 10.34 -7.53
N LYS A 64 -2.86 10.63 -8.36
CA LYS A 64 -2.78 10.10 -9.73
C LYS A 64 -2.65 8.59 -9.78
N ARG A 65 -1.90 7.98 -8.85
CA ARG A 65 -1.81 6.52 -8.75
C ARG A 65 -3.15 5.89 -8.35
N LEU A 66 -3.87 6.52 -7.42
CA LEU A 66 -5.23 6.13 -7.04
C LEU A 66 -6.19 6.20 -8.24
N GLU A 67 -6.26 7.32 -8.98
CA GLU A 67 -7.12 7.47 -10.16
C GLU A 67 -6.88 6.34 -11.19
N ARG A 68 -5.61 6.00 -11.43
CA ARG A 68 -5.23 4.92 -12.35
C ARG A 68 -5.60 3.54 -11.78
N TYR A 69 -5.48 3.34 -10.48
CA TYR A 69 -5.89 2.10 -9.81
C TYR A 69 -7.41 1.88 -9.92
N GLU A 70 -8.19 2.92 -9.62
CA GLU A 70 -9.67 2.90 -9.72
C GLU A 70 -10.14 2.70 -11.16
N SER A 71 -9.42 3.27 -12.13
CA SER A 71 -9.70 3.09 -13.56
C SER A 71 -9.29 1.70 -14.09
N SER A 72 -8.59 0.88 -13.29
CA SER A 72 -8.11 -0.43 -13.72
C SER A 72 -9.19 -1.51 -13.60
N ARG A 73 -9.13 -2.51 -14.49
CA ARG A 73 -10.00 -3.71 -14.42
C ARG A 73 -9.77 -4.58 -13.18
N TYR A 74 -8.75 -4.25 -12.38
CA TYR A 74 -8.37 -4.96 -11.16
C TYR A 74 -8.96 -4.33 -9.89
N TRP A 75 -9.76 -3.27 -10.03
CA TRP A 75 -10.48 -2.69 -8.91
C TRP A 75 -11.46 -3.71 -8.30
N SER A 76 -11.07 -4.26 -7.15
CA SER A 76 -11.97 -4.99 -6.26
C SER A 76 -11.58 -4.70 -4.81
N ASN A 77 -12.50 -4.10 -4.08
CA ASN A 77 -12.26 -3.74 -2.67
C ASN A 77 -12.16 -4.95 -1.75
N ASP A 78 -12.53 -6.15 -2.19
CA ASP A 78 -12.56 -7.33 -1.34
C ASP A 78 -11.18 -7.73 -0.82
N GLY A 79 -10.16 -7.67 -1.69
CA GLY A 79 -8.78 -7.96 -1.29
C GLY A 79 -8.22 -6.95 -0.29
N LEU A 80 -8.48 -5.66 -0.54
CA LEU A 80 -8.00 -4.56 0.30
C LEU A 80 -8.70 -4.53 1.66
N VAL A 81 -10.02 -4.77 1.68
CA VAL A 81 -10.78 -4.90 2.92
C VAL A 81 -10.28 -6.08 3.75
N ALA A 82 -10.04 -7.23 3.13
CA ALA A 82 -9.47 -8.38 3.84
C ALA A 82 -8.06 -8.05 4.40
N PHE A 83 -7.24 -7.33 3.62
CA PHE A 83 -5.92 -6.88 4.05
C PHE A 83 -6.00 -5.96 5.27
N LEU A 84 -6.78 -4.87 5.21
CA LEU A 84 -6.93 -3.91 6.32
C LEU A 84 -7.57 -4.55 7.56
N ARG A 85 -8.51 -5.49 7.37
CA ARG A 85 -9.07 -6.29 8.47
C ARG A 85 -8.01 -7.15 9.16
N THR A 86 -7.10 -7.75 8.38
CA THR A 86 -5.98 -8.53 8.93
C THR A 86 -5.03 -7.64 9.73
N GLU A 87 -4.78 -6.40 9.29
CA GLU A 87 -4.01 -5.42 10.08
C GLU A 87 -4.70 -5.05 11.38
N ASP A 88 -6.02 -4.87 11.35
CA ASP A 88 -6.79 -4.59 12.57
C ASP A 88 -6.69 -5.72 13.59
N GLN A 89 -6.74 -6.97 13.12
CA GLN A 89 -6.56 -8.15 13.97
C GLN A 89 -5.13 -8.25 14.52
N LEU A 90 -4.11 -7.85 13.75
CA LEU A 90 -2.72 -7.78 14.23
C LEU A 90 -2.58 -6.71 15.32
N ARG A 91 -3.15 -5.51 15.13
CA ARG A 91 -3.21 -4.44 16.15
C ARG A 91 -3.96 -4.90 17.40
N GLU A 92 -5.09 -5.56 17.25
CA GLU A 92 -5.85 -6.12 18.38
C GLU A 92 -5.00 -7.09 19.19
N LEU A 93 -4.29 -8.00 18.50
CA LEU A 93 -3.42 -8.97 19.15
C LEU A 93 -2.23 -8.30 19.84
N CYS A 94 -1.64 -7.27 19.23
CA CYS A 94 -0.59 -6.45 19.85
C CYS A 94 -1.06 -5.87 21.18
N GLN A 95 -2.25 -5.28 21.20
CA GLN A 95 -2.81 -4.60 22.37
C GLN A 95 -3.19 -5.59 23.48
N GLN A 96 -3.71 -6.76 23.11
CA GLN A 96 -3.96 -7.86 24.03
C GLN A 96 -2.66 -8.41 24.64
N ASP A 97 -1.60 -8.53 23.85
CA ASP A 97 -0.28 -8.96 24.30
C ASP A 97 0.35 -7.95 25.28
N ILE A 98 0.34 -6.66 24.96
CA ILE A 98 0.81 -5.59 25.86
C ILE A 98 0.02 -5.62 27.18
N CYS A 99 -1.31 -5.69 27.09
CA CYS A 99 -2.17 -5.77 28.27
C CYS A 99 -1.86 -7.00 29.13
N LEU A 100 -1.61 -8.14 28.50
CA LEU A 100 -1.26 -9.39 29.18
C LEU A 100 0.10 -9.30 29.88
N ARG A 101 1.10 -8.69 29.25
CA ARG A 101 2.44 -8.48 29.83
C ARG A 101 2.39 -7.55 31.05
N ASN A 102 1.46 -6.61 31.07
CA ASN A 102 1.29 -5.65 32.17
C ASN A 102 0.35 -6.16 33.29
N GLU A 103 -0.31 -7.31 33.12
CA GLU A 103 -1.24 -7.90 34.09
C GLU A 103 -0.46 -8.49 35.29
N LYS A 104 -0.24 -7.71 36.36
CA LYS A 104 0.58 -8.09 37.53
C LYS A 104 0.07 -9.32 38.32
N SER A 105 -1.22 -9.62 38.25
CA SER A 105 -1.89 -10.64 39.08
C SER A 105 -2.27 -11.91 38.32
N ILE A 106 -1.75 -12.12 37.11
CA ILE A 106 -2.09 -13.29 36.32
C ILE A 106 -1.35 -14.55 36.82
N ALA A 107 -2.10 -15.62 37.09
CA ALA A 107 -1.52 -16.92 37.40
C ALA A 107 -0.64 -17.43 36.24
N TYR A 108 0.54 -17.98 36.56
CA TYR A 108 1.53 -18.41 35.57
C TYR A 108 0.96 -19.33 34.48
N ASP A 109 0.17 -20.34 34.86
CA ASP A 109 -0.45 -21.26 33.90
C ASP A 109 -1.39 -20.55 32.92
N LYS A 110 -2.15 -19.57 33.43
CA LYS A 110 -3.07 -18.76 32.61
C LYS A 110 -2.28 -17.86 31.66
N PHE A 111 -1.19 -17.25 32.12
CA PHE A 111 -0.28 -16.47 31.30
C PHE A 111 0.35 -17.32 30.20
N SER A 112 0.92 -18.47 30.55
CA SER A 112 1.57 -19.40 29.61
C SER A 112 0.61 -19.88 28.50
N ARG A 113 -0.62 -20.27 28.87
CA ARG A 113 -1.66 -20.66 27.91
C ARG A 113 -2.03 -19.52 26.97
N LYS A 114 -2.28 -18.31 27.50
CA LYS A 114 -2.61 -17.14 26.68
C LYS A 114 -1.44 -16.76 25.75
N SER A 115 -0.21 -16.72 26.27
CA SER A 115 1.00 -16.41 25.48
C SER A 115 1.18 -17.41 24.33
N THR A 116 1.00 -18.70 24.58
CA THR A 116 1.06 -19.75 23.54
C THR A 116 -0.02 -19.54 22.48
N HIS A 117 -1.26 -19.22 22.90
CA HIS A 117 -2.34 -18.90 21.99
C HIS A 117 -2.04 -17.67 21.13
N PHE A 118 -1.52 -16.59 21.73
CA PHE A 118 -1.16 -15.37 21.00
C PHE A 118 -0.01 -15.60 20.01
N LYS A 119 1.02 -16.37 20.38
CA LYS A 119 2.10 -16.75 19.45
C LYS A 119 1.57 -17.47 18.21
N LYS A 120 0.67 -18.45 18.40
CA LYS A 120 0.02 -19.16 17.27
C LYS A 120 -0.80 -18.21 16.41
N LYS A 121 -1.61 -17.34 17.02
CA LYS A 121 -2.44 -16.37 16.30
C LYS A 121 -1.59 -15.34 15.54
N ALA A 122 -0.52 -14.83 16.13
CA ALA A 122 0.41 -13.90 15.50
C ALA A 122 1.07 -14.52 14.27
N TRP A 123 1.51 -15.77 14.37
CA TRP A 123 2.08 -16.50 13.24
C TRP A 123 1.08 -16.64 12.08
N THR A 124 -0.16 -17.06 12.38
CA THR A 124 -1.21 -17.21 11.36
C THR A 124 -1.55 -15.88 10.69
N LEU A 125 -1.77 -14.82 11.48
CA LEU A 125 -2.12 -13.50 10.95
C LEU A 125 -1.00 -12.88 10.12
N ARG A 126 0.26 -13.03 10.51
CA ARG A 126 1.41 -12.54 9.72
C ARG A 126 1.50 -13.26 8.37
N ARG A 127 1.24 -14.57 8.32
CA ARG A 127 1.22 -15.30 7.05
C ARG A 127 0.06 -14.85 6.17
N GLU A 128 -1.10 -14.64 6.76
CA GLU A 128 -2.27 -14.15 6.04
C GLU A 128 -2.06 -12.73 5.50
N TRP A 129 -1.50 -11.83 6.30
CA TRP A 129 -1.11 -10.48 5.88
C TRP A 129 -0.17 -10.52 4.68
N ASN A 130 0.89 -11.34 4.74
CA ASN A 130 1.84 -11.49 3.63
C ASN A 130 1.17 -12.10 2.38
N ARG A 131 0.25 -13.06 2.55
CA ARG A 131 -0.50 -13.66 1.45
C ARG A 131 -1.39 -12.63 0.77
N LEU A 132 -2.10 -11.80 1.55
CA LEU A 132 -2.98 -10.75 1.05
C LEU A 132 -2.18 -9.62 0.40
N LYS A 133 -1.05 -9.18 0.99
CA LYS A 133 -0.15 -8.21 0.37
C LYS A 133 0.27 -8.67 -1.04
N ARG A 134 0.75 -9.91 -1.16
CA ARG A 134 1.13 -10.49 -2.47
C ARG A 134 -0.04 -10.64 -3.45
N LYS A 135 -1.22 -11.02 -2.94
CA LYS A 135 -2.39 -11.30 -3.79
C LYS A 135 -3.10 -10.01 -4.25
N THR A 136 -3.02 -8.95 -3.46
CA THR A 136 -3.82 -7.75 -3.66
C THR A 136 -2.95 -6.54 -4.00
N ILE A 137 -2.01 -6.19 -3.13
CA ILE A 137 -1.20 -4.97 -3.25
C ILE A 137 -0.16 -5.14 -4.35
N GLU A 138 0.67 -6.18 -4.26
CA GLU A 138 1.82 -6.37 -5.17
C GLU A 138 1.44 -6.86 -6.58
N ARG A 139 0.14 -7.08 -6.85
CA ARG A 139 -0.34 -7.47 -8.19
C ARG A 139 -0.60 -6.30 -9.13
N VAL A 140 -0.73 -5.10 -8.57
CA VAL A 140 -1.09 -3.91 -9.34
C VAL A 140 -0.07 -2.82 -9.04
N ASP A 141 0.73 -2.47 -10.05
CA ASP A 141 1.92 -1.63 -9.87
C ASP A 141 1.60 -0.30 -9.18
N ASN A 142 0.56 0.42 -9.63
CA ASN A 142 0.15 1.68 -9.01
C ASN A 142 -0.23 1.53 -7.52
N LEU A 143 -0.90 0.43 -7.16
CA LEU A 143 -1.29 0.14 -5.77
C LEU A 143 -0.09 -0.25 -4.93
N LYS A 144 0.81 -1.08 -5.48
CA LYS A 144 2.05 -1.47 -4.83
C LYS A 144 2.91 -0.24 -4.55
N ASP A 145 3.20 0.55 -5.58
CA ASP A 145 4.11 1.67 -5.46
C ASP A 145 3.50 2.76 -4.58
N GLY A 146 2.19 3.02 -4.66
CA GLY A 146 1.51 3.94 -3.74
C GLY A 146 1.62 3.50 -2.28
N PHE A 147 1.31 2.23 -2.00
CA PHE A 147 1.42 1.63 -0.68
C PHE A 147 2.86 1.66 -0.13
N GLU A 148 3.85 1.26 -0.93
CA GLU A 148 5.25 1.22 -0.51
C GLU A 148 5.80 2.64 -0.28
N THR A 149 5.47 3.59 -1.16
CA THR A 149 5.86 4.99 -1.02
C THR A 149 5.29 5.57 0.28
N TRP A 150 3.99 5.38 0.52
CA TRP A 150 3.34 5.93 1.71
C TRP A 150 3.87 5.30 3.00
N ARG A 151 3.98 3.96 3.03
CA ARG A 151 4.38 3.23 4.24
C ARG A 151 5.88 3.15 4.44
N ALA A 152 6.68 3.76 3.56
CA ALA A 152 8.10 4.00 3.83
C ALA A 152 8.27 4.94 5.04
N ASN A 153 7.32 5.85 5.29
CA ASN A 153 7.29 6.62 6.52
C ASN A 153 6.87 5.71 7.70
N PRO A 154 7.73 5.47 8.71
CA PRO A 154 7.40 4.58 9.84
C PRO A 154 6.22 5.09 10.68
N ARG A 155 5.91 6.40 10.61
CA ARG A 155 4.80 7.05 11.29
C ARG A 155 3.55 7.18 10.42
N TRP A 156 3.44 6.48 9.28
CA TRP A 156 2.24 6.47 8.41
C TRP A 156 0.92 6.28 9.19
N TYR A 157 0.96 5.51 10.28
CA TYR A 157 -0.20 5.20 11.11
C TYR A 157 -0.67 6.37 11.98
N MET A 158 0.11 7.45 12.06
CA MET A 158 -0.20 8.71 12.76
C MET A 158 -0.83 9.77 11.84
N HIS A 159 -1.23 9.36 10.64
CA HIS A 159 -2.00 10.21 9.74
C HIS A 159 -3.25 10.76 10.41
N ARG A 160 -3.53 12.05 10.25
CA ARG A 160 -4.59 12.83 10.91
C ARG A 160 -5.95 12.13 10.85
N THR A 161 -6.36 11.64 9.68
CA THR A 161 -7.60 10.87 9.53
C THR A 161 -7.69 9.64 10.45
N LEU A 162 -6.57 8.93 10.66
CA LEU A 162 -6.53 7.75 11.54
C LEU A 162 -6.54 8.17 13.02
N VAL A 163 -5.90 9.29 13.35
CA VAL A 163 -5.93 9.91 14.68
C VAL A 163 -7.33 10.38 15.03
N ASP A 164 -7.98 11.12 14.13
CA ASP A 164 -9.34 11.63 14.28
C ASP A 164 -10.35 10.50 14.42
N ASP A 165 -10.20 9.42 13.63
CA ASP A 165 -10.99 8.21 13.79
C ASP A 165 -10.82 7.58 15.18
N CYS A 166 -9.58 7.54 15.70
CA CYS A 166 -9.33 7.10 17.06
C CYS A 166 -10.02 8.01 18.09
N ILE A 167 -9.97 9.34 17.90
CA ILE A 167 -10.60 10.33 18.79
C ILE A 167 -12.13 10.15 18.79
N GLN A 168 -12.74 10.08 17.62
CA GLN A 168 -14.19 9.96 17.45
C GLN A 168 -14.76 8.68 18.08
N ARG A 169 -13.97 7.60 18.13
CA ARG A 169 -14.32 6.35 18.82
C ARG A 169 -14.12 6.39 20.35
N GLY A 170 -13.70 7.53 20.92
CA GLY A 170 -13.33 7.65 22.32
C GLY A 170 -12.03 6.90 22.67
N GLY A 171 -11.11 6.81 21.71
CA GLY A 171 -9.87 6.08 21.79
C GLY A 171 -8.78 6.75 22.62
N CYS A 172 -7.57 6.21 22.55
CA CYS A 172 -6.41 6.71 23.28
C CYS A 172 -5.99 8.13 22.85
N CYS A 173 -6.18 8.49 21.58
CA CYS A 173 -5.82 9.81 21.06
C CYS A 173 -6.64 10.94 21.70
N ALA A 174 -7.91 10.70 22.06
CA ALA A 174 -8.74 11.69 22.77
C ALA A 174 -8.31 11.93 24.22
N ARG A 175 -7.50 11.04 24.79
CA ARG A 175 -7.04 11.09 26.20
C ARG A 175 -5.54 11.31 26.33
N GLU A 176 -4.84 11.43 25.20
CA GLU A 176 -3.40 11.68 25.16
C GLU A 176 -2.55 10.70 25.98
N CYS A 177 -3.01 9.46 26.16
CA CYS A 177 -2.33 8.49 27.02
C CYS A 177 -1.07 7.85 26.41
N GLY A 178 -0.62 8.29 25.23
CA GLY A 178 0.59 7.81 24.55
C GLY A 178 0.55 6.36 24.02
N CYS A 179 -0.51 5.58 24.29
CA CYS A 179 -0.56 4.15 23.93
C CYS A 179 -0.53 3.89 22.41
N CYS A 180 -0.86 4.87 21.56
CA CYS A 180 -0.83 4.71 20.09
C CYS A 180 0.58 4.85 19.52
N THR A 181 1.46 5.62 20.17
CA THR A 181 2.86 5.83 19.78
C THR A 181 3.86 5.01 20.60
N SER A 182 3.40 4.30 21.63
CA SER A 182 4.26 3.51 22.52
C SER A 182 5.13 2.47 21.78
N LEU A 183 6.42 2.45 22.13
CA LEU A 183 7.43 1.48 21.70
C LEU A 183 7.12 0.04 22.17
N ASP A 184 6.22 -0.15 23.13
CA ASP A 184 5.79 -1.49 23.58
C ASP A 184 5.17 -2.32 22.45
N ARG A 185 4.71 -1.65 21.39
CA ARG A 185 4.17 -2.26 20.18
C ARG A 185 5.25 -2.96 19.36
N GLU A 186 6.44 -2.38 19.28
CA GLU A 186 7.57 -2.96 18.56
C GLU A 186 8.09 -4.23 19.24
N THR A 187 8.05 -4.24 20.58
CA THR A 187 8.44 -5.41 21.39
C THR A 187 7.34 -6.46 21.54
N SER A 188 6.16 -6.21 20.97
CA SER A 188 5.04 -7.15 21.02
C SER A 188 5.26 -8.39 20.14
N LEU A 189 4.44 -9.41 20.36
CA LEU A 189 4.44 -10.63 19.53
C LEU A 189 4.25 -10.36 18.04
N VAL A 190 3.58 -9.26 17.67
CA VAL A 190 3.35 -8.89 16.27
C VAL A 190 4.31 -7.78 15.80
N GLY A 191 5.04 -7.09 16.68
CA GLY A 191 6.05 -6.09 16.33
C GLY A 191 5.50 -4.99 15.43
N LYS A 192 6.25 -4.62 14.38
CA LYS A 192 5.86 -3.58 13.40
C LYS A 192 4.49 -3.79 12.73
N TYR A 193 3.96 -5.01 12.74
CA TYR A 193 2.62 -5.30 12.22
C TYR A 193 1.48 -4.85 13.15
N GLY A 194 1.80 -4.51 14.41
CA GLY A 194 0.84 -4.06 15.42
C GLY A 194 0.78 -2.54 15.62
N VAL A 195 1.50 -1.76 14.80
CA VAL A 195 1.46 -0.29 14.85
C VAL A 195 0.09 0.24 14.43
N GLY A 196 -0.28 1.41 14.97
CA GLY A 196 -1.56 2.05 14.72
C GLY A 196 -2.45 2.20 15.94
N HIS A 197 -3.61 2.82 15.73
CA HIS A 197 -4.50 3.26 16.80
C HIS A 197 -5.19 2.13 17.58
N CYS A 198 -5.78 2.50 18.72
CA CYS A 198 -6.42 1.54 19.61
C CYS A 198 -7.59 0.82 18.94
N THR A 199 -7.68 -0.48 19.15
CA THR A 199 -8.89 -1.25 18.87
C THR A 199 -9.73 -1.34 20.15
N SER A 200 -10.88 -2.00 20.07
CA SER A 200 -11.73 -2.31 21.24
C SER A 200 -11.01 -3.14 22.32
N SER A 201 -9.86 -3.76 22.00
CA SER A 201 -9.06 -4.56 22.94
C SER A 201 -7.93 -3.81 23.63
N CYS A 202 -7.79 -2.49 23.42
CA CYS A 202 -6.77 -1.71 24.13
C CYS A 202 -7.01 -1.72 25.65
N GLY A 203 -5.99 -2.14 26.42
CA GLY A 203 -6.03 -2.19 27.88
C GLY A 203 -6.30 -0.82 28.52
N CYS A 204 -5.63 0.23 28.06
CA CYS A 204 -5.88 1.61 28.53
C CYS A 204 -7.32 2.06 28.26
N CYS A 205 -7.86 1.79 27.07
CA CYS A 205 -9.26 2.11 26.77
C CYS A 205 -10.24 1.29 27.63
N PHE A 206 -9.89 0.03 27.93
CA PHE A 206 -10.69 -0.81 28.82
C PHE A 206 -10.71 -0.25 30.25
N GLU A 207 -9.56 0.12 30.81
CA GLU A 207 -9.44 0.69 32.15
C GLU A 207 -10.18 2.02 32.26
N SER A 208 -9.95 2.94 31.32
CA SER A 208 -10.61 4.25 31.29
C SER A 208 -12.13 4.13 31.22
N ARG A 209 -12.65 3.15 30.47
CA ARG A 209 -14.09 2.93 30.33
C ARG A 209 -14.70 2.19 31.54
N GLY A 210 -13.90 1.47 32.32
CA GLY A 210 -14.34 0.69 33.48
C GLY A 210 -15.11 -0.59 33.14
N PHE A 211 -15.25 -0.96 31.87
CA PHE A 211 -15.93 -2.20 31.47
C PHE A 211 -15.43 -2.79 30.15
N LYS A 212 -15.62 -4.11 30.03
CA LYS A 212 -15.27 -4.87 28.82
C LYS A 212 -16.38 -4.76 27.79
N ILE A 213 -16.00 -4.41 26.56
CA ILE A 213 -16.93 -4.44 25.43
C ILE A 213 -17.30 -5.91 25.16
N GLY A 214 -18.59 -6.24 25.32
CA GLY A 214 -19.12 -7.56 25.01
C GLY A 214 -19.07 -7.87 23.52
N THR A 215 -19.13 -9.14 23.14
CA THR A 215 -19.04 -9.59 21.74
C THR A 215 -20.08 -8.93 20.84
N LYS A 216 -21.34 -8.84 21.29
CA LYS A 216 -22.43 -8.19 20.54
C LYS A 216 -22.12 -6.72 20.24
N THR A 217 -21.68 -5.96 21.24
CA THR A 217 -21.30 -4.55 21.08
C THR A 217 -20.08 -4.41 20.18
N ARG A 218 -19.10 -5.32 20.31
CA ARG A 218 -17.92 -5.33 19.45
C ARG A 218 -18.29 -5.56 17.99
N THR A 219 -19.16 -6.53 17.71
CA THR A 219 -19.67 -6.78 16.35
C THR A 219 -20.42 -5.56 15.82
N LYS A 220 -21.22 -4.88 16.65
CA LYS A 220 -21.88 -3.63 16.26
C LYS A 220 -20.86 -2.54 15.89
N MET A 221 -19.82 -2.36 16.70
CA MET A 221 -18.73 -1.42 16.42
C MET A 221 -17.93 -1.82 15.15
N GLU A 222 -17.70 -3.12 14.92
CA GLU A 222 -17.06 -3.63 13.70
C GLU A 222 -17.93 -3.39 12.45
N ILE A 223 -19.26 -3.29 12.60
CA ILE A 223 -20.18 -2.93 11.51
C ILE A 223 -20.22 -1.43 11.28
N GLU A 224 -20.24 -0.63 12.35
CA GLU A 224 -20.36 0.83 12.27
C GLU A 224 -19.04 1.52 11.91
N PHE A 225 -17.92 0.98 12.39
CA PHE A 225 -16.61 1.61 12.28
C PHE A 225 -15.53 0.67 11.74
N GLY A 226 -15.84 -0.61 11.53
CA GLY A 226 -14.88 -1.63 11.10
C GLY A 226 -15.04 -2.05 9.65
N PHE A 227 -14.01 -2.68 9.09
CA PHE A 227 -14.01 -3.17 7.72
C PHE A 227 -14.81 -4.48 7.56
N SER A 228 -16.10 -4.51 7.87
CA SER A 228 -16.94 -5.72 7.80
C SER A 228 -17.67 -5.87 6.44
N GLU A 229 -17.98 -7.12 6.04
CA GLU A 229 -18.79 -7.38 4.82
C GLU A 229 -20.23 -6.85 4.96
N ILE A 230 -20.73 -6.70 6.18
CA ILE A 230 -22.06 -6.14 6.45
C ILE A 230 -22.03 -4.61 6.33
N ALA A 231 -20.92 -3.98 6.73
CA ALA A 231 -20.67 -2.58 6.42
C ALA A 231 -20.72 -2.37 4.90
N LYS A 232 -20.14 -3.31 4.11
CA LYS A 232 -20.24 -3.29 2.63
C LYS A 232 -21.66 -3.27 2.08
N ALA A 233 -22.57 -4.06 2.63
CA ALA A 233 -23.96 -4.09 2.19
C ALA A 233 -24.73 -2.80 2.51
N ARG A 234 -24.30 -2.04 3.53
CA ARG A 234 -24.84 -0.72 3.89
C ARG A 234 -24.11 0.45 3.20
N LEU A 235 -23.06 0.19 2.40
CA LEU A 235 -22.18 1.21 1.80
C LEU A 235 -22.82 2.14 0.76
N LYS A 236 -24.01 1.85 0.23
CA LYS A 236 -24.67 2.83 -0.66
C LYS A 236 -24.97 4.17 0.05
N GLU A 237 -25.08 4.17 1.39
CA GLU A 237 -25.29 5.38 2.20
C GLU A 237 -24.04 5.89 2.94
N PHE A 238 -22.96 5.08 3.05
CA PHE A 238 -21.83 5.35 3.95
C PHE A 238 -20.43 5.27 3.31
N ALA A 239 -20.35 5.34 1.97
CA ALA A 239 -19.08 5.26 1.20
C ALA A 239 -17.93 6.07 1.84
N GLY A 240 -18.21 7.28 2.36
CA GLY A 240 -17.18 8.19 2.86
C GLY A 240 -16.32 7.73 4.04
N ILE A 241 -16.77 6.90 5.00
CA ILE A 241 -15.92 6.54 6.17
C ILE A 241 -14.87 5.47 5.82
N HIS A 242 -15.27 4.43 5.08
CA HIS A 242 -14.34 3.37 4.69
C HIS A 242 -13.36 3.84 3.63
N ASP A 243 -13.80 4.71 2.74
CA ASP A 243 -12.93 5.36 1.76
C ASP A 243 -11.87 6.19 2.48
N ARG A 244 -12.21 6.95 3.53
CA ARG A 244 -11.24 7.73 4.31
C ARG A 244 -10.14 6.90 4.97
N ILE A 245 -10.49 5.83 5.69
CA ILE A 245 -9.47 4.98 6.33
C ILE A 245 -8.64 4.25 5.27
N TYR A 246 -9.25 3.85 4.16
CA TYR A 246 -8.53 3.27 3.01
C TYR A 246 -7.54 4.27 2.40
N LEU A 247 -7.99 5.48 2.07
CA LEU A 247 -7.20 6.56 1.50
C LEU A 247 -6.01 6.89 2.41
N ALA A 248 -6.26 7.08 3.71
CA ALA A 248 -5.21 7.34 4.68
C ALA A 248 -4.26 6.16 4.89
N SER A 249 -4.76 4.91 4.95
CA SER A 249 -3.94 3.73 5.29
C SER A 249 -3.11 3.20 4.12
N ILE A 250 -3.56 3.41 2.88
CA ILE A 250 -2.93 2.87 1.67
C ILE A 250 -2.20 3.97 0.91
N TRP A 251 -2.78 5.16 0.80
CA TRP A 251 -2.28 6.23 -0.07
C TRP A 251 -1.75 7.44 0.69
N GLY A 252 -2.04 7.57 1.99
CA GLY A 252 -1.72 8.77 2.77
C GLY A 252 -2.56 9.99 2.38
N ILE A 253 -3.71 9.77 1.76
CA ILE A 253 -4.58 10.85 1.29
C ILE A 253 -5.60 11.19 2.38
N GLY A 254 -5.68 12.49 2.73
CA GLY A 254 -6.68 13.05 3.63
C GLY A 254 -8.03 13.29 2.97
N GLU A 255 -9.01 13.69 3.79
CA GLU A 255 -10.40 13.93 3.35
C GLU A 255 -10.55 15.17 2.45
N GLU A 256 -9.76 16.22 2.71
CA GLU A 256 -9.83 17.48 1.97
C GLU A 256 -9.06 17.47 0.63
N GLY A 257 -8.32 16.39 0.35
CA GLY A 257 -7.75 16.12 -0.97
C GLY A 257 -6.85 17.23 -1.53
N THR A 258 -6.18 18.00 -0.67
CA THR A 258 -5.27 19.08 -1.08
C THR A 258 -4.02 19.20 -0.18
N GLU A 259 -4.02 18.54 0.97
CA GLU A 259 -2.92 18.57 1.94
C GLU A 259 -1.82 17.57 1.53
N ASN A 260 -0.56 17.93 1.74
CA ASN A 260 0.55 16.99 1.54
C ASN A 260 0.44 15.86 2.57
N PRO A 261 0.53 14.57 2.18
CA PRO A 261 0.45 13.43 3.10
C PRO A 261 1.40 13.51 4.30
N SER A 262 2.55 14.16 4.14
CA SER A 262 3.52 14.32 5.23
C SER A 262 3.07 15.32 6.29
N ASP A 263 2.37 16.39 5.87
CA ASP A 263 1.82 17.42 6.77
C ASP A 263 0.65 16.87 7.60
N LEU A 264 0.06 15.76 7.15
CA LEU A 264 -1.01 15.05 7.84
C LEU A 264 -0.49 14.11 8.93
N ILE A 265 0.82 13.93 9.10
CA ILE A 265 1.37 13.14 10.20
C ILE A 265 1.32 13.95 11.49
N VAL A 266 0.51 13.49 12.46
CA VAL A 266 0.41 14.14 13.77
C VAL A 266 1.51 13.64 14.68
N TYR A 267 2.32 14.57 15.21
CA TYR A 267 3.33 14.28 16.22
C TYR A 267 2.78 14.61 17.62
N PRO A 268 2.90 13.71 18.60
CA PRO A 268 2.50 14.01 19.97
C PRO A 268 3.33 15.15 20.56
N GLU A 269 2.69 16.02 21.36
CA GLU A 269 3.39 17.09 22.06
C GLU A 269 4.50 16.54 22.98
N GLY A 270 5.68 17.17 22.96
CA GLY A 270 6.84 16.78 23.77
C GLY A 270 7.81 15.80 23.10
N GLU A 271 7.40 15.16 22.01
CA GLU A 271 8.34 14.72 20.96
C GLU A 271 8.60 15.93 20.08
N GLY A 272 9.30 16.93 20.64
CA GLY A 272 9.80 18.05 19.84
C GLY A 272 10.53 17.49 18.61
N GLU A 273 10.66 18.33 17.60
CA GLU A 273 11.70 18.21 16.60
C GLU A 273 13.05 18.13 17.33
N SER A 274 13.39 16.98 17.92
CA SER A 274 14.72 16.49 17.71
C SER A 274 14.75 16.40 16.19
N GLU A 275 15.42 17.38 15.59
CA GLU A 275 16.53 17.02 14.74
C GLU A 275 17.16 15.79 15.39
N ALA A 276 16.63 14.61 15.06
CA ALA A 276 17.52 13.53 14.74
C ALA A 276 18.49 14.23 13.79
N SER A 277 19.65 14.59 14.31
CA SER A 277 20.88 14.52 13.57
C SER A 277 20.92 13.07 13.08
N PHE A 278 20.09 12.82 12.07
CA PHE A 278 20.17 11.73 11.16
C PHE A 278 21.49 12.08 10.51
N THR A 279 22.56 11.52 11.07
CA THR A 279 23.83 11.46 10.38
C THR A 279 23.47 11.06 8.96
N SER A 280 23.94 11.85 8.01
CA SER A 280 23.62 11.81 6.58
C SER A 280 24.07 10.51 5.90
N GLU A 281 23.95 9.36 6.56
CA GLU A 281 23.75 8.09 5.90
C GLU A 281 22.33 8.13 5.31
N GLU A 282 22.26 8.77 4.14
CA GLU A 282 21.42 8.37 3.00
C GLU A 282 20.12 7.70 3.45
N THR A 283 19.05 8.50 3.60
CA THR A 283 17.75 7.98 4.04
C THR A 283 17.38 6.79 3.17
N ASP A 284 16.90 5.68 3.76
CA ASP A 284 16.42 4.53 2.99
C ASP A 284 15.38 4.93 1.93
N LEU A 285 14.73 6.10 2.07
CA LEU A 285 13.84 6.69 1.07
C LEU A 285 14.61 7.36 -0.08
N ASP A 286 15.65 8.15 0.19
CA ASP A 286 16.53 8.70 -0.86
C ASP A 286 17.36 7.61 -1.53
N VAL A 287 17.80 6.58 -0.80
CA VAL A 287 18.46 5.38 -1.32
C VAL A 287 17.46 4.53 -2.13
N TYR A 288 16.21 4.37 -1.69
CA TYR A 288 15.19 3.64 -2.45
C TYR A 288 14.75 4.39 -3.72
N LEU A 289 14.52 5.71 -3.62
CA LEU A 289 14.13 6.56 -4.74
C LEU A 289 15.29 6.76 -5.73
N SER A 290 16.53 6.92 -5.26
CA SER A 290 17.72 7.00 -6.13
C SER A 290 18.08 5.65 -6.72
N SER A 291 18.16 4.57 -5.94
CA SER A 291 18.63 3.27 -6.44
C SER A 291 17.65 2.60 -7.40
N ARG A 292 16.32 2.77 -7.24
CA ARG A 292 15.33 2.18 -8.15
C ARG A 292 15.14 3.03 -9.40
N ALA A 293 15.01 4.36 -9.28
CA ALA A 293 14.89 5.23 -10.45
C ALA A 293 16.15 5.22 -11.33
N GLN A 294 17.33 5.12 -10.72
CA GLN A 294 18.61 5.09 -11.43
C GLN A 294 18.94 3.69 -12.00
N LYS A 295 18.62 2.58 -11.30
CA LYS A 295 18.72 1.23 -11.89
C LYS A 295 17.75 1.04 -13.05
N ASP A 296 16.51 1.50 -12.92
CA ASP A 296 15.49 1.37 -13.97
C ASP A 296 15.79 2.30 -15.17
N TYR A 297 16.58 3.36 -14.98
CA TYR A 297 17.08 4.21 -16.06
C TYR A 297 18.30 3.59 -16.77
N LEU A 298 19.30 3.09 -16.02
CA LEU A 298 20.50 2.48 -16.60
C LEU A 298 20.20 1.17 -17.34
N THR A 299 19.35 0.31 -16.78
CA THR A 299 18.91 -0.92 -17.46
C THR A 299 18.07 -0.65 -18.71
N TRP A 300 17.37 0.48 -18.76
CA TRP A 300 16.63 0.92 -19.95
C TRP A 300 17.57 1.46 -21.04
N VAL A 301 18.58 2.27 -20.68
CA VAL A 301 19.59 2.79 -21.62
C VAL A 301 20.41 1.64 -22.24
N ASP A 302 20.83 0.66 -21.44
CA ASP A 302 21.58 -0.51 -21.93
C ASP A 302 20.74 -1.40 -22.85
N SER A 303 19.41 -1.43 -22.68
CA SER A 303 18.49 -2.20 -23.53
C SER A 303 18.20 -1.54 -24.89
N GLU A 304 18.42 -0.23 -25.03
CA GLU A 304 18.25 0.48 -26.31
C GLU A 304 19.56 0.50 -27.13
N SER A 305 20.73 0.47 -26.48
CA SER A 305 22.03 0.43 -27.18
C SER A 305 22.30 -0.88 -27.93
N ASP A 306 21.72 -2.00 -27.50
CA ASP A 306 21.84 -3.30 -28.18
C ASP A 306 20.89 -3.48 -29.38
N SER A 307 20.04 -2.49 -29.66
CA SER A 307 19.06 -2.55 -30.77
C SER A 307 19.46 -1.77 -32.02
N THR A 308 20.68 -1.20 -32.04
CA THR A 308 21.23 -0.48 -33.18
C THR A 308 22.63 -0.99 -33.58
N VAL A 309 22.70 -2.26 -33.93
CA VAL A 309 23.75 -2.84 -34.81
C VAL A 309 23.12 -3.86 -35.75
#